data_AF-A0A7W6SUE9-F1
#
_entry.id   AF-A0A7W6SUE9-F1
#
_cell.length_a   1.000
_cell.length_b   1.000
_cell.length_c   1.000
_cell.angle_alpha   90.00
_cell.angle_beta   90.00
_cell.angle_gamma   90.00
#
_symmetry.space_group_name_H-M   'P 1'
#
loop_
_entity.id
_entity.type
_entity.pdbx_description
1 polymer ?
#
loop_
_entity_poly.entity_id
_entity_poly.type
_entity_poly.pdbx_seq_one_letter_code
_entity_poly.pdbx_strand_id
1 'polypeptide(L)'
;MRKLFFASVALFALSSAAQAANTSTTVQVGVVNGSSVTQNGLTNDSSTTSQLGIVNTASTMQGTGAASLNNGSTVNQVGVQNSATTGQVAFGNNTSAITQNSFGPPALQNNSAGVGQLSVFGVNGSTVSQTAH
;
A
#
# COMPACT_ATOMS: atom_id res chain seq x y z
N MET A 1 -32.42 -28.71 -2.82
CA MET A 1 -32.49 -27.81 -3.99
C MET A 1 -32.31 -26.34 -3.61
N ARG A 2 -33.20 -25.69 -2.83
CA ARG A 2 -33.07 -24.25 -2.47
C ARG A 2 -31.77 -23.89 -1.74
N LYS A 3 -31.35 -24.70 -0.76
CA LYS A 3 -30.08 -24.49 -0.03
C LYS A 3 -28.84 -24.56 -0.94
N LEU A 4 -28.87 -25.46 -1.93
CA LEU A 4 -27.78 -25.63 -2.88
C LEU A 4 -27.70 -24.46 -3.86
N PHE A 5 -28.86 -23.93 -4.28
CA PHE A 5 -28.94 -22.72 -5.11
C PHE A 5 -28.39 -21.49 -4.36
N PHE A 6 -28.76 -21.28 -3.10
CA PHE A 6 -28.19 -20.19 -2.29
C PHE A 6 -26.69 -20.35 -2.08
N ALA A 7 -26.21 -21.58 -1.87
CA ALA A 7 -24.78 -21.86 -1.76
C ALA A 7 -24.01 -21.55 -3.06
N SER A 8 -24.55 -21.91 -4.23
CA SER A 8 -23.92 -21.59 -5.51
C SER A 8 -23.91 -20.09 -5.82
N VAL A 9 -24.98 -19.37 -5.47
CA VAL A 9 -25.04 -17.91 -5.64
C VAL A 9 -24.05 -17.21 -4.70
N ALA A 10 -23.97 -17.65 -3.44
CA ALA A 10 -23.00 -17.14 -2.48
C ALA A 10 -21.56 -17.41 -2.94
N LEU A 11 -21.26 -18.60 -3.45
CA LEU A 11 -19.94 -18.94 -3.98
C LEU A 11 -19.57 -18.03 -5.17
N PHE A 12 -20.49 -17.81 -6.09
CA PHE A 12 -20.27 -16.93 -7.25
C PHE A 12 -20.07 -15.45 -6.84
N ALA A 13 -20.84 -14.96 -5.88
CA ALA A 13 -20.68 -13.61 -5.34
C ALA A 13 -19.32 -13.47 -4.62
N LEU A 14 -18.89 -14.49 -3.88
CA LEU A 14 -17.61 -14.47 -3.17
C LEU A 14 -16.43 -14.57 -4.13
N SER A 15 -16.53 -15.40 -5.17
CA SER A 15 -15.46 -15.55 -6.17
C SER A 15 -15.29 -14.30 -7.03
N SER A 16 -16.39 -13.62 -7.38
CA SER A 16 -16.33 -12.34 -8.10
C SER A 16 -15.71 -11.22 -7.27
N ALA A 17 -16.07 -11.10 -5.98
CA ALA A 17 -15.41 -10.18 -5.05
C ALA A 17 -13.91 -10.49 -4.89
N ALA A 18 -13.52 -11.77 -4.90
CA ALA A 18 -12.13 -12.19 -4.84
C ALA A 18 -11.33 -11.86 -6.11
N GLN A 19 -11.96 -11.76 -7.28
CA GLN A 19 -11.34 -11.30 -8.52
C GLN A 19 -11.35 -9.78 -8.69
N ALA A 20 -12.27 -9.08 -8.03
CA ALA A 20 -12.30 -7.63 -8.10
C ALA A 20 -11.05 -7.04 -7.45
N ALA A 21 -10.49 -6.02 -8.11
CA ALA A 21 -9.29 -5.35 -7.65
C ALA A 21 -9.42 -3.84 -7.90
N ASN A 22 -8.91 -3.06 -6.96
CA ASN A 22 -8.79 -1.63 -7.03
C ASN A 22 -7.30 -1.28 -7.03
N THR A 23 -6.83 -0.70 -8.13
CA THR A 23 -5.40 -0.45 -8.38
C THR A 23 -5.15 1.04 -8.52
N SER A 24 -4.14 1.55 -7.81
CA SER A 24 -3.67 2.93 -7.92
C SER A 24 -2.18 2.99 -8.25
N THR A 25 -1.82 3.82 -9.22
CA THR A 25 -0.42 4.05 -9.59
C THR A 25 -0.14 5.54 -9.63
N THR A 26 0.87 5.98 -8.90
CA THR A 26 1.36 7.36 -8.89
C THR A 26 2.83 7.38 -9.27
N VAL A 27 3.18 8.21 -10.25
CA VAL A 27 4.57 8.50 -10.64
C VAL A 27 4.76 10.01 -10.65
N GLN A 28 5.73 10.50 -9.89
CA GLN A 28 6.04 11.93 -9.79
C GLN A 28 7.55 12.15 -9.92
N VAL A 29 7.93 13.17 -10.71
CA VAL A 29 9.33 13.55 -10.97
C VAL A 29 9.43 15.06 -10.84
N GLY A 30 10.31 15.57 -9.97
CA GLY A 30 10.44 17.02 -9.76
C GLY A 30 10.99 17.41 -8.38
N VAL A 31 10.77 18.65 -7.96
CA VAL A 31 11.23 19.16 -6.66
C VAL A 31 10.05 19.22 -5.70
N VAL A 32 10.15 18.55 -4.54
CA VAL A 32 9.08 18.39 -3.54
C VAL A 32 7.86 17.61 -4.05
N ASN A 33 7.92 16.27 -3.94
CA ASN A 33 6.85 15.37 -4.35
C ASN A 33 5.97 14.98 -3.14
N GLY A 34 4.65 15.06 -3.31
CA GLY A 34 3.66 14.65 -2.32
C GLY A 34 2.63 13.71 -2.96
N SER A 35 2.41 12.55 -2.34
CA SER A 35 1.41 11.57 -2.77
C SER A 35 0.58 11.08 -1.59
N SER A 36 -0.72 10.92 -1.82
CA SER A 36 -1.64 10.28 -0.88
C SER A 36 -2.57 9.35 -1.65
N VAL A 37 -2.55 8.07 -1.30
CA VAL A 37 -3.45 7.05 -1.84
C VAL A 37 -4.35 6.56 -0.73
N THR A 38 -5.66 6.60 -0.96
CA THR A 38 -6.66 6.04 -0.06
C THR A 38 -7.58 5.14 -0.85
N GLN A 39 -7.61 3.85 -0.51
CA GLN A 39 -8.45 2.86 -1.16
C GLN A 39 -9.34 2.19 -0.11
N ASN A 40 -10.64 2.40 -0.26
CA ASN A 40 -11.66 1.86 0.63
C ASN A 40 -12.61 1.02 -0.21
N GLY A 41 -12.54 -0.30 -0.05
CA GLY A 41 -13.37 -1.26 -0.77
C GLY A 41 -13.27 -2.63 -0.12
N LEU A 42 -14.22 -3.51 -0.43
CA LEU A 42 -14.25 -4.89 0.09
C LEU A 42 -13.46 -5.87 -0.78
N THR A 43 -12.73 -5.35 -1.76
CA THR A 43 -12.03 -6.11 -2.81
C THR A 43 -10.53 -6.17 -2.51
N ASN A 44 -9.71 -6.64 -3.44
CA ASN A 44 -8.26 -6.51 -3.30
C ASN A 44 -7.84 -5.07 -3.61
N ASP A 45 -7.03 -4.44 -2.76
CA ASP A 45 -6.47 -3.13 -3.02
C ASP A 45 -4.96 -3.24 -3.30
N SER A 46 -4.51 -2.62 -4.39
CA SER A 46 -3.09 -2.54 -4.74
C SER A 46 -2.70 -1.11 -5.06
N SER A 47 -1.54 -0.67 -4.55
CA SER A 47 -1.02 0.65 -4.85
C SER A 47 0.49 0.64 -5.11
N THR A 48 0.91 1.50 -6.03
CA THR A 48 2.33 1.78 -6.29
C THR A 48 2.56 3.27 -6.37
N THR A 49 3.48 3.79 -5.56
CA THR A 49 3.93 5.18 -5.60
C THR A 49 5.43 5.22 -5.87
N SER A 50 5.82 5.91 -6.94
CA SER A 50 7.22 6.15 -7.31
C SER A 50 7.48 7.65 -7.37
N GLN A 51 8.44 8.14 -6.58
CA GLN A 51 8.78 9.55 -6.51
C GLN A 51 10.29 9.76 -6.68
N LEU A 52 10.66 10.67 -7.58
CA LEU A 52 12.03 11.14 -7.75
C LEU A 52 12.08 12.66 -7.55
N GLY A 53 12.79 13.11 -6.52
CA GLY A 53 12.86 14.53 -6.17
C GLY A 53 13.61 14.84 -4.89
N ILE A 54 13.72 16.12 -4.51
CA ILE A 54 14.52 16.53 -3.33
C ILE A 54 13.89 16.07 -2.02
N VAL A 55 12.60 16.37 -1.83
CA VAL A 55 11.82 15.94 -0.67
C VAL A 55 10.66 15.10 -1.21
N ASN A 56 10.53 13.87 -0.75
CA ASN A 56 9.47 12.96 -1.17
C ASN A 56 8.64 12.56 0.04
N THR A 57 7.32 12.73 -0.06
CA THR A 57 6.37 12.26 0.96
C THR A 57 5.28 11.43 0.31
N ALA A 58 5.03 10.24 0.86
CA ALA A 58 3.99 9.34 0.41
C ALA A 58 3.18 8.78 1.58
N SER A 59 1.86 8.75 1.42
CA SER A 59 0.95 8.07 2.34
C SER A 59 0.08 7.10 1.56
N THR A 60 0.00 5.86 2.04
CA THR A 60 -0.87 4.82 1.48
C THR A 60 -1.75 4.26 2.59
N MET A 61 -3.07 4.40 2.44
CA MET A 61 -4.07 3.88 3.38
C MET A 61 -5.05 2.97 2.64
N GLN A 62 -5.05 1.67 2.94
CA GLN A 62 -5.90 0.69 2.27
C GLN A 62 -6.73 -0.10 3.29
N GLY A 63 -8.04 -0.18 3.06
CA GLY A 63 -8.97 -0.90 3.93
C GLY A 63 -9.18 -0.31 5.33
N THR A 64 -8.61 0.87 5.61
CA THR A 64 -8.63 1.47 6.96
C THR A 64 -10.00 2.01 7.38
N GLY A 65 -10.87 2.35 6.43
CA GLY A 65 -12.28 2.68 6.71
C GLY A 65 -13.25 1.50 6.60
N ALA A 66 -12.89 0.48 5.82
CA ALA A 66 -13.62 -0.79 5.71
C ALA A 66 -12.63 -1.86 5.22
N ALA A 67 -12.46 -2.94 5.96
CA ALA A 67 -11.42 -3.93 5.69
C ALA A 67 -11.56 -4.55 4.28
N SER A 68 -10.46 -4.49 3.54
CA SER A 68 -10.36 -5.04 2.18
C SER A 68 -10.15 -6.56 2.21
N LEU A 69 -10.27 -7.23 1.07
CA LEU A 69 -9.98 -8.67 1.02
C LEU A 69 -8.48 -8.93 1.20
N ASN A 70 -7.64 -8.24 0.44
CA ASN A 70 -6.18 -8.24 0.57
C ASN A 70 -5.66 -6.84 0.23
N ASN A 71 -4.54 -6.44 0.83
CA ASN A 71 -3.87 -5.19 0.52
C ASN A 71 -2.42 -5.41 0.07
N GLY A 72 -2.02 -4.65 -0.95
CA GLY A 72 -0.66 -4.57 -1.45
C GLY A 72 -0.24 -3.12 -1.65
N SER A 73 0.93 -2.74 -1.16
CA SER A 73 1.49 -1.40 -1.42
C SER A 73 2.98 -1.44 -1.69
N THR A 74 3.42 -0.68 -2.68
CA THR A 74 4.84 -0.40 -2.92
C THR A 74 5.07 1.10 -2.95
N VAL A 75 6.05 1.56 -2.17
CA VAL A 75 6.52 2.95 -2.18
C VAL A 75 8.01 2.95 -2.50
N ASN A 76 8.40 3.62 -3.58
CA ASN A 76 9.79 3.80 -3.97
C ASN A 76 10.12 5.29 -4.06
N GLN A 77 11.09 5.76 -3.28
CA GLN A 77 11.45 7.16 -3.21
C GLN A 77 12.96 7.34 -3.38
N VAL A 78 13.33 8.27 -4.25
CA VAL A 78 14.72 8.68 -4.49
C VAL A 78 14.82 10.18 -4.28
N GLY A 79 15.62 10.61 -3.31
CA GLY A 79 15.72 12.01 -2.94
C GLY A 79 16.77 12.36 -1.91
N VAL A 80 16.56 13.44 -1.17
CA VAL A 80 17.41 13.86 -0.03
C VAL A 80 16.69 13.57 1.28
N GLN A 81 15.39 13.89 1.34
CA GLN A 81 14.52 13.56 2.46
C GLN A 81 13.33 12.75 1.95
N ASN A 82 13.23 11.50 2.37
CA ASN A 82 12.15 10.61 1.99
C ASN A 82 11.31 10.24 3.22
N SER A 83 9.99 10.37 3.10
CA SER A 83 9.04 9.94 4.12
C SER A 83 7.92 9.12 3.49
N ALA A 84 7.65 7.95 4.06
CA ALA A 84 6.60 7.05 3.60
C ALA A 84 5.83 6.48 4.79
N THR A 85 4.50 6.46 4.68
CA THR A 85 3.64 5.77 5.65
C THR A 85 2.68 4.85 4.92
N THR A 86 2.57 3.61 5.39
CA THR A 86 1.61 2.62 4.91
C THR A 86 0.73 2.15 6.06
N GLY A 87 -0.58 2.30 5.92
CA GLY A 87 -1.61 1.72 6.79
C GLY A 87 -2.49 0.76 6.00
N GLN A 88 -2.59 -0.49 6.44
CA GLN A 88 -3.41 -1.50 5.75
C GLN A 88 -4.27 -2.31 6.73
N VAL A 89 -5.54 -2.51 6.40
CA VAL A 89 -6.45 -3.38 7.15
C VAL A 89 -7.16 -4.32 6.18
N ALA A 90 -7.01 -5.63 6.39
CA ALA A 90 -7.59 -6.65 5.51
C ALA A 90 -8.18 -7.83 6.30
N PHE A 91 -9.15 -8.50 5.69
CA PHE A 91 -9.56 -9.84 6.14
C PHE A 91 -8.48 -10.89 5.83
N GLY A 92 -7.92 -10.84 4.62
CA GLY A 92 -6.82 -11.67 4.17
C GLY A 92 -5.46 -11.05 4.49
N ASN A 93 -4.58 -10.98 3.50
CA ASN A 93 -3.19 -10.58 3.68
C ASN A 93 -2.97 -9.09 3.50
N ASN A 94 -2.03 -8.54 4.26
CA ASN A 94 -1.45 -7.22 4.00
C ASN A 94 0.02 -7.39 3.60
N THR A 95 0.41 -6.75 2.50
CA THR A 95 1.79 -6.74 2.02
C THR A 95 2.22 -5.31 1.72
N SER A 96 3.41 -4.94 2.21
CA SER A 96 3.98 -3.62 1.95
C SER A 96 5.49 -3.67 1.71
N ALA A 97 5.94 -2.82 0.80
CA ALA A 97 7.36 -2.56 0.56
C ALA A 97 7.59 -1.05 0.50
N ILE A 98 8.49 -0.55 1.34
CA ILE A 98 8.97 0.83 1.32
C ILE A 98 10.47 0.80 1.05
N THR A 99 10.89 1.42 -0.05
CA THR A 99 12.29 1.60 -0.42
C THR A 99 12.60 3.08 -0.55
N GLN A 100 13.60 3.55 0.20
CA GLN A 100 13.97 4.96 0.24
C GLN A 100 15.49 5.09 0.08
N ASN A 101 15.91 5.80 -0.97
CA ASN A 101 17.32 6.11 -1.21
C ASN A 101 17.53 7.62 -1.08
N SER A 102 18.33 8.02 -0.10
CA SER A 102 18.71 9.41 0.17
C SER A 102 20.11 9.71 -0.33
N PHE A 103 20.30 10.86 -0.98
CA PHE A 103 21.57 11.35 -1.54
C PHE A 103 21.86 12.77 -1.04
N GLY A 104 23.13 13.19 -1.10
CA GLY A 104 23.56 14.55 -0.78
C GLY A 104 24.39 14.65 0.51
N PRO A 105 24.51 15.82 1.15
CA PRO A 105 25.26 15.96 2.39
C PRO A 105 24.67 15.08 3.51
N PRO A 106 25.48 14.38 4.33
CA PRO A 106 24.99 13.47 5.38
C PRO A 106 23.97 14.09 6.34
N ALA A 107 24.07 15.38 6.61
CA ALA A 107 23.15 16.11 7.48
C ALA A 107 21.73 16.27 6.92
N LEU A 108 21.54 16.10 5.60
CA LEU A 108 20.26 16.26 4.93
C LEU A 108 19.61 14.91 4.57
N GLN A 109 20.41 13.84 4.52
CA GLN A 109 19.96 12.50 4.16
C GLN A 109 19.09 11.95 5.27
N ASN A 110 17.78 11.90 5.04
CA ASN A 110 16.85 11.38 6.02
C ASN A 110 15.80 10.51 5.34
N ASN A 111 15.67 9.29 5.82
CA ASN A 111 14.61 8.37 5.43
C ASN A 111 13.75 8.09 6.66
N SER A 112 12.44 8.24 6.51
CA SER A 112 11.46 7.89 7.54
C SER A 112 10.39 6.98 6.93
N ALA A 113 10.12 5.87 7.60
CA ALA A 113 9.14 4.89 7.16
C ALA A 113 8.27 4.46 8.34
N GLY A 114 6.95 4.44 8.13
CA GLY A 114 5.97 3.90 9.08
C GLY A 114 5.12 2.82 8.41
N VAL A 115 4.97 1.67 9.06
CA VAL A 115 4.08 0.61 8.59
C VAL A 115 3.18 0.16 9.74
N GLY A 116 1.86 0.25 9.51
CA GLY A 116 0.83 -0.32 10.36
C GLY A 116 -0.05 -1.26 9.55
N GLN A 117 -0.13 -2.53 9.95
CA GLN A 117 -0.91 -3.54 9.24
C GLN A 117 -1.74 -4.36 10.23
N LEU A 118 -2.99 -4.63 9.88
CA LEU A 118 -3.88 -5.50 10.62
C LEU A 118 -4.58 -6.47 9.67
N SER A 119 -4.32 -7.76 9.84
CA SER A 119 -4.99 -8.84 9.13
C SER A 119 -5.81 -9.69 10.10
N VAL A 120 -7.04 -10.06 9.70
CA VAL A 120 -7.95 -10.86 10.55
C VAL A 120 -7.64 -12.36 10.42
N PHE A 121 -7.61 -12.87 9.19
CA PHE A 121 -7.40 -14.28 8.87
C PHE A 121 -6.12 -14.54 8.05
N GLY A 122 -5.50 -13.49 7.50
CA GLY A 122 -4.24 -13.60 6.77
C GLY A 122 -3.04 -13.11 7.55
N VAL A 123 -1.93 -12.91 6.83
CA VAL A 123 -0.64 -12.48 7.40
C VAL A 123 -0.35 -11.02 7.05
N ASN A 124 0.46 -10.38 7.90
CA ASN A 124 1.05 -9.07 7.63
C ASN A 124 2.52 -9.26 7.25
N GLY A 125 2.87 -8.82 6.04
CA GLY A 125 4.24 -8.78 5.55
C GLY A 125 4.64 -7.36 5.22
N SER A 126 5.79 -6.93 5.73
CA SER A 126 6.34 -5.60 5.45
C SER A 126 7.85 -5.65 5.27
N THR A 127 8.35 -4.98 4.23
CA THR A 127 9.77 -4.73 4.04
C THR A 127 10.01 -3.23 4.02
N VAL A 128 10.94 -2.76 4.85
CA VAL A 128 11.41 -1.38 4.85
C VAL A 128 12.90 -1.39 4.58
N SER A 129 13.30 -0.73 3.48
CA SER A 129 14.70 -0.53 3.11
C SER A 129 14.99 0.96 3.01
N GLN A 130 15.95 1.42 3.80
CA GLN A 130 16.33 2.81 3.89
C GLN A 130 17.84 2.92 3.72
N THR A 131 18.26 3.54 2.62
CA THR A 131 19.68 3.72 2.29
C THR A 131 19.98 5.20 2.19
N ALA A 132 21.10 5.62 2.77
CA ALA A 132 21.67 6.96 2.67
C ALA A 132 23.07 6.82 2.04
N HIS A 133 23.35 7.61 1.00
CA HIS A 133 24.51 7.43 0.09
C HIS A 133 25.60 8.47 0.25
#